data_AF-A0A5N1GL15-F1
#
_entry.id   AF-A0A5N1GL15-F1
#
_cell.length_a   1.000
_cell.length_b   1.000
_cell.length_c   1.000
_cell.angle_alpha   90.00
_cell.angle_beta   90.00
_cell.angle_gamma   90.00
#
_symmetry.space_group_name_H-M   'P 1'
#
loop_
_entity.id
_entity.type
_entity.pdbx_description
1 polymer ?
#
loop_
_entity_poly.entity_id
_entity_poly.type
_entity_poly.pdbx_seq_one_letter_code
_entity_poly.pdbx_strand_id
1 'polypeptide(L)'
;MLESIKINNEVIELLQFLWQTVAAGNKVSDSYISDIVSNPAMQAVYTDDFSQETARMVLSAIVNKEPLAEASPKAKEFYDFNFFNADDPGNVEMMLPIVKQLNVNQLKEEFQTETAYNQLVINFVGAYDISHITEGNTLTINFFKLNVDWSNMDQALIEGQSLEDFIQDRAKEILNKD
;
A
#
# COMPACT_ATOMS: atom_id res chain seq x y z
N MET A 1 4.56 -15.12 21.75
CA MET A 1 3.85 -15.82 20.67
C MET A 1 3.04 -14.81 19.92
N LEU A 2 2.85 -15.04 18.63
CA LEU A 2 2.04 -14.18 17.80
C LEU A 2 0.56 -14.43 18.10
N GLU A 3 -0.13 -13.43 18.65
CA GLU A 3 -1.53 -13.53 19.06
C GLU A 3 -2.47 -13.03 17.95
N SER A 4 -2.09 -11.95 17.27
CA SER A 4 -2.92 -11.32 16.24
C SER A 4 -2.14 -10.83 15.02
N ILE A 5 -2.82 -10.85 13.88
CA ILE A 5 -2.35 -10.28 12.62
C ILE A 5 -3.47 -9.37 12.13
N LYS A 6 -3.14 -8.10 11.86
CA LYS A 6 -4.09 -7.13 11.30
C LYS A 6 -3.66 -6.82 9.89
N ILE A 7 -4.50 -7.14 8.90
CA ILE A 7 -4.32 -6.69 7.52
C ILE A 7 -5.21 -5.47 7.29
N ASN A 8 -4.63 -4.40 6.77
CA ASN A 8 -5.30 -3.12 6.55
C ASN A 8 -5.19 -2.68 5.09
N ASN A 9 -6.34 -2.58 4.42
CA ASN A 9 -6.45 -2.16 3.02
C ASN A 9 -7.12 -0.79 2.86
N GLU A 10 -7.41 -0.08 3.96
CA GLU A 10 -8.24 1.13 3.97
C GLU A 10 -7.72 2.21 3.01
N VAL A 11 -6.41 2.48 3.01
CA VAL A 11 -5.80 3.47 2.11
C VAL A 11 -6.02 3.12 0.64
N ILE A 12 -5.85 1.85 0.27
CA ILE A 12 -6.04 1.40 -1.11
C ILE A 12 -7.51 1.43 -1.51
N GLU A 13 -8.44 1.12 -0.59
CA GLU A 13 -9.87 1.23 -0.86
C GLU A 13 -10.29 2.70 -1.10
N LEU A 14 -9.74 3.64 -0.32
CA LEU A 14 -9.97 5.07 -0.54
C LEU A 14 -9.36 5.56 -1.87
N LEU A 15 -8.14 5.11 -2.18
CA LEU A 15 -7.51 5.42 -3.46
C LEU A 15 -8.25 4.81 -4.65
N GLN A 16 -8.77 3.58 -4.54
CA GLN A 16 -9.58 2.94 -5.57
C GLN A 16 -10.80 3.79 -5.91
N PHE A 17 -11.53 4.25 -4.89
CA PHE A 17 -12.68 5.13 -5.11
C PHE A 17 -12.28 6.45 -5.76
N LEU A 18 -11.15 7.05 -5.35
CA LEU A 18 -10.61 8.25 -5.99
C LEU A 18 -10.34 8.00 -7.48
N TRP A 19 -9.62 6.93 -7.82
CA TRP A 19 -9.27 6.59 -9.20
C TRP A 19 -10.50 6.34 -10.06
N GLN A 20 -11.46 5.54 -9.58
CA GLN A 20 -12.73 5.28 -10.27
C GLN A 20 -13.54 6.58 -10.49
N THR A 21 -13.54 7.48 -9.51
CA THR A 21 -14.23 8.77 -9.60
C THR A 21 -13.59 9.65 -10.68
N VAL A 22 -12.26 9.74 -10.68
CA VAL A 22 -11.50 10.56 -11.66
C VAL A 22 -11.63 9.98 -13.08
N ALA A 23 -11.54 8.65 -13.23
CA ALA A 23 -11.72 7.94 -14.50
C ALA A 23 -13.12 8.20 -15.09
N ALA A 24 -14.16 8.26 -14.25
CA ALA A 24 -15.52 8.62 -14.64
C ALA A 24 -15.70 10.12 -14.97
N GLY A 25 -14.64 10.93 -14.91
CA GLY A 25 -14.67 12.37 -15.18
C GLY A 25 -15.21 13.22 -14.02
N ASN A 26 -15.38 12.63 -12.83
CA ASN A 26 -15.85 13.31 -11.62
C ASN A 26 -14.69 13.75 -10.72
N LYS A 27 -15.01 14.53 -9.69
CA LYS A 27 -14.05 14.99 -8.67
C LYS A 27 -14.47 14.52 -7.28
N VAL A 28 -13.49 14.13 -6.48
CA VAL A 28 -13.65 13.97 -5.03
C VAL A 28 -13.41 15.31 -4.32
N SER A 29 -13.88 15.46 -3.08
CA SER A 29 -13.61 16.65 -2.28
C SER A 29 -12.17 16.67 -1.74
N ASP A 30 -11.67 17.87 -1.40
CA ASP A 30 -10.37 18.01 -0.72
C ASP A 30 -10.36 17.32 0.65
N SER A 31 -11.52 17.23 1.32
CA SER A 31 -11.64 16.46 2.56
C SER A 31 -11.37 14.98 2.33
N TYR A 32 -11.84 14.42 1.22
CA TYR A 32 -11.60 13.01 0.87
C TYR A 32 -10.11 12.75 0.60
N ILE A 33 -9.45 13.66 -0.11
CA ILE A 33 -7.99 13.60 -0.29
C ILE A 33 -7.28 13.68 1.07
N SER A 34 -7.77 14.54 1.97
CA SER A 34 -7.22 14.68 3.32
C SER A 34 -7.37 13.39 4.13
N ASP A 35 -8.49 12.69 4.01
CA ASP A 35 -8.73 11.39 4.68
C ASP A 35 -7.72 10.32 4.22
N ILE A 36 -7.37 10.30 2.91
CA ILE A 36 -6.36 9.38 2.37
C ILE A 36 -4.99 9.67 2.98
N VAL A 37 -4.51 10.90 2.85
CA VAL A 37 -3.13 11.24 3.21
C VAL A 37 -2.91 11.33 4.71
N SER A 38 -3.95 11.60 5.49
CA SER A 38 -3.86 11.61 6.96
C SER A 38 -4.05 10.22 7.59
N ASN A 39 -4.38 9.19 6.79
CA ASN A 39 -4.54 7.84 7.32
C ASN A 39 -3.23 7.37 8.01
N PRO A 40 -3.29 6.82 9.24
CA PRO A 40 -2.10 6.39 9.97
C PRO A 40 -1.20 5.41 9.21
N ALA A 41 -1.75 4.57 8.32
CA ALA A 41 -0.97 3.65 7.51
C ALA A 41 0.00 4.35 6.54
N MET A 42 -0.30 5.60 6.14
CA MET A 42 0.57 6.39 5.26
C MET A 42 1.81 6.94 5.98
N GLN A 43 1.83 7.00 7.32
CA GLN A 43 2.92 7.65 8.04
C GLN A 43 4.28 7.03 7.76
N ALA A 44 4.33 5.70 7.60
CA ALA A 44 5.57 4.98 7.34
C ALA A 44 6.26 5.41 6.03
N VAL A 45 5.50 5.86 5.03
CA VAL A 45 6.07 6.25 3.73
C VAL A 45 6.48 7.72 3.67
N TYR A 46 6.13 8.52 4.69
CA TYR A 46 6.51 9.93 4.71
C TYR A 46 7.97 10.14 5.10
N THR A 47 8.59 11.09 4.42
CA THR A 47 10.00 11.45 4.55
C THR A 47 10.14 12.97 4.35
N ASP A 48 11.32 13.53 4.62
CA ASP A 48 11.57 14.96 4.44
C ASP A 48 11.31 15.44 3.00
N ASP A 49 11.50 14.57 2.01
CA ASP A 49 11.32 14.84 0.58
C ASP A 49 10.00 14.30 0.00
N PHE A 50 9.17 13.65 0.82
CA PHE A 50 7.82 13.19 0.48
C PHE A 50 6.93 13.22 1.72
N SER A 51 6.26 14.34 1.95
CA SER A 51 5.42 14.57 3.14
C SER A 51 3.94 14.30 2.87
N GLN A 52 3.13 14.31 3.93
CA GLN A 52 1.66 14.29 3.82
C GLN A 52 1.14 15.41 2.92
N GLU A 53 1.69 16.62 3.03
CA GLU A 53 1.28 17.76 2.19
C GLU A 53 1.67 17.53 0.73
N THR A 54 2.85 16.95 0.48
CA THR A 54 3.29 16.56 -0.86
C THR A 54 2.34 15.54 -1.48
N ALA A 55 1.95 14.49 -0.74
CA ALA A 55 0.98 13.51 -1.20
C ALA A 55 -0.40 14.15 -1.47
N ARG A 56 -0.84 15.08 -0.62
CA ARG A 56 -2.10 15.83 -0.78
C ARG A 56 -2.09 16.63 -2.09
N MET A 57 -1.00 17.36 -2.34
CA MET A 57 -0.82 18.14 -3.56
C MET A 57 -0.84 17.26 -4.81
N VAL A 58 -0.16 16.11 -4.78
CA VAL A 58 -0.16 15.14 -5.88
C VAL A 58 -1.57 14.65 -6.18
N LEU A 59 -2.30 14.15 -5.18
CA LEU A 59 -3.66 13.63 -5.40
C LEU A 59 -4.62 14.74 -5.87
N SER A 60 -4.47 15.96 -5.37
CA SER A 60 -5.24 17.13 -5.85
C SER A 60 -4.96 17.43 -7.32
N ALA A 61 -3.71 17.37 -7.77
CA ALA A 61 -3.36 17.55 -9.18
C ALA A 61 -4.01 16.48 -10.07
N ILE A 62 -4.02 15.22 -9.64
CA ILE A 62 -4.71 14.13 -10.34
C ILE A 62 -6.21 14.41 -10.48
N VAL A 63 -6.88 14.75 -9.37
CA VAL A 63 -8.32 15.04 -9.37
C VAL A 63 -8.67 16.26 -10.24
N ASN A 64 -7.77 17.24 -10.32
CA ASN A 64 -7.95 18.43 -11.15
C ASN A 64 -7.47 18.28 -12.60
N LYS A 65 -6.84 17.14 -12.95
CA LYS A 65 -6.21 16.88 -14.25
C LYS A 65 -5.14 17.93 -14.60
N GLU A 66 -4.38 18.32 -13.58
CA GLU A 66 -3.29 19.29 -13.70
C GLU A 66 -1.94 18.57 -13.74
N PRO A 67 -0.96 19.10 -14.50
CA PRO A 67 0.42 18.65 -14.37
C PRO A 67 0.93 18.90 -12.95
N LEU A 68 1.74 17.97 -12.43
CA LEU A 68 2.48 18.25 -11.21
C LEU A 68 3.53 19.34 -11.50
N ALA A 69 3.55 20.40 -10.69
CA ALA A 69 4.57 21.44 -10.75
C ALA A 69 5.96 20.89 -10.36
N GLU A 70 6.98 21.74 -10.23
CA GLU A 70 8.30 21.32 -9.72
C GLU A 70 8.14 20.53 -8.41
N ALA A 71 8.53 19.26 -8.45
CA ALA A 71 8.31 18.30 -7.39
C ALA A 71 9.54 17.41 -7.20
N SER A 72 9.69 16.84 -6.00
CA SER A 72 10.75 15.87 -5.73
C SER A 72 10.60 14.62 -6.61
N PRO A 73 11.68 13.85 -6.85
CA PRO A 73 11.60 12.58 -7.58
C PRO A 73 10.53 11.63 -7.01
N LYS A 74 10.45 11.49 -5.68
CA LYS A 74 9.44 10.66 -5.01
C LYS A 74 8.01 11.15 -5.24
N ALA A 75 7.79 12.46 -5.19
CA ALA A 75 6.48 13.04 -5.48
C ALA A 75 6.06 12.77 -6.93
N LYS A 76 7.02 12.83 -7.87
CA LYS A 76 6.78 12.50 -9.27
C LYS A 76 6.44 11.02 -9.46
N GLU A 77 7.17 10.11 -8.82
CA GLU A 77 6.87 8.67 -8.87
C GLU A 77 5.47 8.37 -8.32
N PHE A 78 5.13 8.94 -7.17
CA PHE A 78 3.79 8.80 -6.59
C PHE A 78 2.71 9.38 -7.51
N TYR A 79 2.97 10.51 -8.17
CA TYR A 79 2.08 11.07 -9.18
C TYR A 79 1.91 10.13 -10.37
N ASP A 80 3.01 9.61 -10.93
CA ASP A 80 2.98 8.76 -12.12
C ASP A 80 2.17 7.46 -11.84
N PHE A 81 2.32 6.86 -10.65
CA PHE A 81 1.49 5.72 -10.25
C PHE A 81 0.01 6.09 -10.10
N ASN A 82 -0.31 7.17 -9.40
CA ASN A 82 -1.71 7.56 -9.20
C ASN A 82 -2.37 8.03 -10.51
N PHE A 83 -1.64 8.71 -11.38
CA PHE A 83 -2.10 9.11 -12.70
C PHE A 83 -2.45 7.90 -13.55
N PHE A 84 -1.55 6.91 -13.61
CA PHE A 84 -1.80 5.67 -14.35
C PHE A 84 -3.07 4.95 -13.88
N ASN A 85 -3.25 4.82 -12.56
CA ASN A 85 -4.44 4.16 -12.01
C ASN A 85 -5.72 4.99 -12.16
N ALA A 86 -5.62 6.32 -12.19
CA ALA A 86 -6.75 7.22 -12.45
C ALA A 86 -7.14 7.27 -13.94
N ASP A 87 -6.22 6.98 -14.85
CA ASP A 87 -6.46 6.88 -16.29
C ASP A 87 -7.14 5.53 -16.64
N ASP A 88 -6.67 4.43 -16.04
CA ASP A 88 -7.28 3.11 -16.15
C ASP A 88 -7.27 2.35 -14.80
N PRO A 89 -8.40 2.34 -14.07
CA PRO A 89 -8.49 1.68 -12.77
C PRO A 89 -8.53 0.14 -12.86
N GLY A 90 -8.60 -0.45 -14.06
CA GLY A 90 -8.77 -1.90 -14.24
C GLY A 90 -7.67 -2.75 -13.59
N ASN A 91 -6.44 -2.23 -13.54
CA ASN A 91 -5.32 -2.93 -12.88
C ASN A 91 -5.54 -3.08 -11.37
N VAL A 92 -6.09 -2.05 -10.72
CA VAL A 92 -6.40 -2.07 -9.29
C VAL A 92 -7.59 -2.99 -9.02
N GLU A 93 -8.59 -2.96 -9.89
CA GLU A 93 -9.77 -3.84 -9.80
C GLU A 93 -9.40 -5.33 -9.87
N MET A 94 -8.33 -5.67 -10.59
CA MET A 94 -7.79 -7.02 -10.63
C MET A 94 -6.97 -7.38 -9.38
N MET A 95 -6.12 -6.46 -8.90
CA MET A 95 -5.22 -6.73 -7.78
C MET A 95 -5.89 -6.68 -6.41
N LEU A 96 -6.84 -5.78 -6.20
CA LEU A 96 -7.43 -5.54 -4.88
C LEU A 96 -8.17 -6.77 -4.31
N PRO A 97 -8.95 -7.54 -5.11
CA PRO A 97 -9.55 -8.79 -4.62
C PRO A 97 -8.52 -9.79 -4.08
N ILE A 98 -7.37 -9.94 -4.73
CA ILE A 98 -6.30 -10.84 -4.31
C ILE A 98 -5.77 -10.40 -2.93
N VAL A 99 -5.46 -9.11 -2.78
CA VAL A 99 -4.99 -8.55 -1.50
C VAL A 99 -6.04 -8.63 -0.39
N LYS A 100 -7.33 -8.49 -0.72
CA LYS A 100 -8.43 -8.61 0.26
C LYS A 100 -8.70 -10.04 0.70
N GLN A 101 -8.36 -11.03 -0.12
CA GLN A 101 -8.49 -12.45 0.19
C GLN A 101 -7.24 -13.03 0.86
N LEU A 102 -6.14 -12.27 0.89
CA LEU A 102 -4.88 -12.65 1.51
C LEU A 102 -5.09 -13.15 2.95
N ASN A 103 -4.58 -14.35 3.21
CA ASN A 103 -4.65 -14.99 4.51
C ASN A 103 -3.27 -15.50 4.89
N VAL A 104 -2.71 -14.96 5.98
CA VAL A 104 -1.39 -15.33 6.50
C VAL A 104 -1.49 -15.94 7.90
N ASN A 105 -2.63 -16.57 8.23
CA ASN A 105 -2.83 -17.17 9.54
C ASN A 105 -1.83 -18.29 9.85
N GLN A 106 -1.20 -18.90 8.85
CA GLN A 106 -0.12 -19.87 9.06
C GLN A 106 1.05 -19.29 9.89
N LEU A 107 1.26 -17.97 9.88
CA LEU A 107 2.26 -17.32 10.73
C LEU A 107 1.99 -17.54 12.22
N LYS A 108 0.72 -17.64 12.65
CA LYS A 108 0.41 -17.92 14.06
C LYS A 108 0.81 -19.34 14.46
N GLU A 109 0.76 -20.27 13.51
CA GLU A 109 1.19 -21.66 13.72
C GLU A 109 2.71 -21.76 13.79
N GLU A 110 3.43 -20.92 13.05
CA GLU A 110 4.90 -20.84 13.05
C GLU A 110 5.42 -20.17 14.34
N PHE A 111 4.80 -19.07 14.77
CA PHE A 111 5.25 -18.25 15.90
C PHE A 111 4.55 -18.56 17.24
N GLN A 112 4.60 -19.84 17.65
CA GLN A 112 4.00 -20.31 18.91
C GLN A 112 4.83 -20.01 20.18
N THR A 113 6.10 -19.65 20.02
CA THR A 113 7.01 -19.32 21.13
C THR A 113 7.09 -17.81 21.37
N GLU A 114 7.93 -17.36 22.28
CA GLU A 114 8.13 -15.93 22.51
C GLU A 114 8.64 -15.22 21.23
N THR A 115 8.07 -14.05 20.93
CA THR A 115 8.34 -13.23 19.75
C THR A 115 8.69 -11.82 20.19
N ALA A 116 9.35 -11.02 19.34
CA ALA A 116 9.62 -9.61 19.61
C ALA A 116 8.32 -8.80 19.80
N TYR A 117 7.27 -9.15 19.05
CA TYR A 117 5.94 -8.55 19.13
C TYR A 117 4.85 -9.64 19.18
N ASN A 118 3.76 -9.39 19.89
CA ASN A 118 2.59 -10.29 19.95
C ASN A 118 1.54 -9.98 18.87
N GLN A 119 1.70 -8.86 18.15
CA GLN A 119 0.83 -8.45 17.06
C GLN A 119 1.67 -8.06 15.85
N LEU A 120 1.29 -8.54 14.66
CA LEU A 120 1.82 -8.07 13.39
C LEU A 120 0.77 -7.20 12.69
N VAL A 121 1.15 -6.02 12.20
CA VAL A 121 0.29 -5.15 11.39
C VAL A 121 0.82 -5.12 9.96
N ILE A 122 -0.04 -5.41 9.00
CA ILE A 122 0.28 -5.36 7.57
C ILE A 122 -0.60 -4.28 6.94
N ASN A 123 0.02 -3.22 6.44
CA ASN A 123 -0.67 -2.14 5.76
C ASN A 123 -0.40 -2.21 4.26
N PHE A 124 -1.43 -2.05 3.44
CA PHE A 124 -1.29 -1.80 2.01
C PHE A 124 -1.54 -0.32 1.74
N VAL A 125 -0.59 0.35 1.11
CA VAL A 125 -0.64 1.77 0.76
C VAL A 125 -0.08 2.01 -0.64
N GLY A 126 -0.39 3.14 -1.26
CA GLY A 126 0.34 3.62 -2.45
C GLY A 126 1.53 4.46 -2.02
N ALA A 127 2.70 4.28 -2.65
CA ALA A 127 3.91 5.05 -2.35
C ALA A 127 4.75 5.35 -3.61
N TYR A 128 5.86 6.07 -3.44
CA TYR A 128 6.89 6.26 -4.47
C TYR A 128 7.66 4.94 -4.74
N ASP A 129 8.80 4.96 -5.45
CA ASP A 129 9.55 3.76 -5.86
C ASP A 129 10.23 3.02 -4.69
N ILE A 130 9.41 2.38 -3.86
CA ILE A 130 9.76 1.48 -2.77
C ILE A 130 8.79 0.30 -2.77
N SER A 131 9.24 -0.89 -2.39
CA SER A 131 8.38 -2.08 -2.28
C SER A 131 7.67 -2.16 -0.94
N HIS A 132 8.37 -1.85 0.15
CA HIS A 132 7.87 -1.95 1.50
C HIS A 132 8.72 -1.17 2.50
N ILE A 133 8.18 -1.01 3.72
CA ILE A 133 8.86 -0.49 4.90
C ILE A 133 8.51 -1.37 6.10
N THR A 134 9.50 -1.73 6.90
CA THR A 134 9.31 -2.41 8.19
C THR A 134 9.66 -1.46 9.33
N GLU A 135 8.73 -1.25 10.26
CA GLU A 135 8.96 -0.44 11.45
C GLU A 135 8.25 -1.05 12.66
N GLY A 136 9.04 -1.40 13.69
CA GLY A 136 8.53 -2.10 14.85
C GLY A 136 7.80 -3.38 14.47
N ASN A 137 6.51 -3.45 14.80
CA ASN A 137 5.65 -4.59 14.49
C ASN A 137 4.83 -4.44 13.19
N THR A 138 5.18 -3.46 12.36
CA THR A 138 4.41 -3.09 11.17
C THR A 138 5.21 -3.37 9.90
N LEU A 139 4.55 -4.03 8.94
CA LEU A 139 4.98 -4.18 7.56
C LEU A 139 4.05 -3.35 6.68
N THR A 140 4.56 -2.28 6.09
CA THR A 140 3.82 -1.45 5.13
C THR A 140 4.27 -1.80 3.73
N ILE A 141 3.37 -2.32 2.90
CA ILE A 141 3.62 -2.79 1.53
C ILE A 141 3.08 -1.77 0.54
N ASN A 142 3.90 -1.42 -0.44
CA ASN A 142 3.48 -0.56 -1.55
C ASN A 142 2.66 -1.39 -2.56
N PHE A 143 1.36 -1.13 -2.60
CA PHE A 143 0.43 -1.78 -3.51
C PHE A 143 0.81 -1.60 -4.99
N PHE A 144 1.43 -0.47 -5.35
CA PHE A 144 1.87 -0.20 -6.72
C PHE A 144 3.01 -1.13 -7.19
N LYS A 145 3.64 -1.86 -6.27
CA LYS A 145 4.70 -2.83 -6.58
C LYS A 145 4.19 -4.26 -6.68
N LEU A 146 2.90 -4.47 -6.46
CA LEU A 146 2.28 -5.77 -6.67
C LEU A 146 1.99 -6.00 -8.15
N ASN A 147 2.10 -7.25 -8.56
CA ASN A 147 1.72 -7.70 -9.90
C ASN A 147 0.86 -8.95 -9.79
N VAL A 148 -0.02 -9.18 -10.77
CA VAL A 148 -0.73 -10.46 -10.88
C VAL A 148 0.28 -11.56 -11.20
N ASP A 149 0.18 -12.69 -10.51
CA ASP A 149 0.83 -13.91 -10.98
C ASP A 149 0.04 -14.47 -12.16
N TRP A 150 0.57 -14.33 -13.38
CA TRP A 150 -0.09 -14.84 -14.59
C TRP A 150 -0.18 -16.37 -14.64
N SER A 151 0.60 -17.08 -13.81
CA SER A 151 0.51 -18.54 -13.68
C SER A 151 -0.58 -18.97 -12.68
N ASN A 152 -0.94 -18.08 -11.74
CA ASN A 152 -2.00 -18.27 -10.77
C ASN A 152 -2.70 -16.94 -10.46
N MET A 153 -3.80 -16.66 -11.17
CA MET A 153 -4.49 -15.37 -11.09
C MET A 153 -5.10 -15.04 -9.72
N ASP A 154 -5.12 -16.00 -8.79
CA ASP A 154 -5.52 -15.80 -7.40
C ASP A 154 -4.36 -15.33 -6.50
N GLN A 155 -3.17 -15.13 -7.07
CA GLN A 155 -1.95 -14.74 -6.34
C GLN A 155 -1.34 -13.46 -6.88
N ALA A 156 -0.70 -12.74 -5.94
CA ALA A 156 0.07 -11.54 -6.21
C ALA A 156 1.56 -11.86 -6.10
N LEU A 157 2.37 -11.20 -6.92
CA LEU A 157 3.81 -11.19 -6.85
C LEU A 157 4.31 -9.84 -6.34
N ILE A 158 5.40 -9.88 -5.57
CA ILE A 158 6.18 -8.71 -5.17
C ILE A 158 7.66 -9.11 -5.18
N GLU A 159 8.52 -8.26 -5.75
CA GLU A 159 9.96 -8.54 -5.87
C GLU A 159 10.31 -9.91 -6.52
N GLY A 160 9.44 -10.40 -7.40
CA GLY A 160 9.65 -11.67 -8.12
C GLY A 160 9.30 -12.94 -7.35
N GLN A 161 8.67 -12.83 -6.17
CA GLN A 161 8.16 -13.96 -5.39
C GLN A 161 6.68 -13.76 -5.02
N SER A 162 6.04 -14.80 -4.49
CA SER A 162 4.65 -14.70 -4.04
C SER A 162 4.53 -13.71 -2.88
N LEU A 163 3.41 -12.97 -2.83
CA LEU A 163 3.14 -12.02 -1.76
C LEU A 163 3.06 -12.72 -0.38
N GLU A 164 2.58 -13.95 -0.34
CA GLU A 164 2.52 -14.74 0.91
C GLU A 164 3.92 -15.07 1.41
N ASP A 165 4.81 -15.60 0.55
CA ASP A 165 6.19 -15.93 0.92
C ASP A 165 6.95 -14.68 1.35
N PHE A 166 6.78 -13.58 0.60
CA PHE A 166 7.37 -12.28 0.95
C PHE A 166 6.94 -11.83 2.35
N ILE A 167 5.64 -11.89 2.66
CA ILE A 167 5.13 -11.53 3.99
C ILE A 167 5.68 -12.46 5.06
N GLN A 168 5.82 -13.75 4.78
CA GLN A 168 6.39 -14.69 5.73
C GLN A 168 7.85 -14.36 6.06
N ASP A 169 8.65 -14.05 5.06
CA ASP A 169 10.06 -13.68 5.24
C ASP A 169 10.19 -12.39 6.05
N ARG A 170 9.41 -11.36 5.72
CA ARG A 170 9.41 -10.11 6.49
C ARG A 170 8.87 -10.30 7.90
N ALA A 171 7.87 -11.15 8.10
CA ALA A 171 7.34 -11.46 9.42
C ALA A 171 8.40 -12.15 10.31
N LYS A 172 9.23 -13.04 9.75
CA LYS A 172 10.37 -13.63 10.47
C LYS A 172 11.37 -12.58 10.92
N GLU A 173 11.72 -11.64 10.04
CA GLU A 173 12.63 -10.54 10.38
C GLU A 173 12.05 -9.64 11.49
N ILE A 174 10.75 -9.38 11.48
CA ILE A 174 10.06 -8.53 12.46
C ILE A 174 9.87 -9.25 13.82
N LEU A 175 9.53 -10.54 13.80
CA LEU A 175 9.04 -11.26 14.99
C LEU A 175 10.11 -12.08 15.70
N ASN A 176 11.20 -12.44 15.02
CA ASN A 176 12.32 -13.12 15.67
C ASN A 176 12.98 -12.15 16.65
N LYS A 177 13.31 -12.68 17.84
CA LYS A 177 14.16 -11.96 18.79
C LYS A 177 15.61 -12.11 18.35
N ASP A 178 16.35 -11.01 18.34
CA ASP A 178 17.82 -11.05 18.37
C ASP A 178 18.32 -11.76 19.64
#